data_AF-A0A3N5RTX2-F1
#
_entry.id   AF-A0A3N5RTX2-F1
#
_cell.length_a   1.000
_cell.length_b   1.000
_cell.length_c   1.000
_cell.angle_alpha   90.00
_cell.angle_beta   90.00
_cell.angle_gamma   90.00
#
_symmetry.space_group_name_H-M   'P 1'
#
loop_
_entity.id
_entity.type
_entity.pdbx_description
1 polymer ?
#
loop_
_entity_poly.entity_id
_entity_poly.type
_entity_poly.pdbx_seq_one_letter_code
_entity_poly.pdbx_strand_id
1 'polypeptide(L)'
;MHKPPAEKACVQLPAHTIMLISFITALMPVPLIYLIYFRHFFKHYRQESIIPEYVRHLESLLYGIALALVIILLAPYINSMFAGHSIFTESFIKAALVEKLGALTVLFIIIRADPPLRLLDYVICGVLVGVGFSMIENVFYAANYGPSVILVRALFSVPLHLTTCAIMGYFLGLWRLGESASNRILNVSRAVCIPLALHGLFDLLLLGGGTHSYWIGPLIIFTVGALELLIARAKMVPQRAELDRMGLRLEDWHVLFRQPRYERWILNSMGTPTNSAARLFKSQGGAGLWMLTALFIITAVVFLPFRRELISLLGLVMAPEEQVLIVSVYPASIGLILMMVGIVNPSFFKYSAMRIPIIFDAVLKRDGEEDNLVTFDITATNCVL
;
A
#
# COMPACT_ATOMS: atom_id res chain seq x y z
N MET A 1 -52.25 -34.74 -6.24
CA MET A 1 -52.09 -33.44 -5.54
C MET A 1 -50.70 -33.38 -4.92
N HIS A 2 -49.73 -32.80 -5.64
CA HIS A 2 -48.42 -32.48 -5.06
C HIS A 2 -48.58 -31.22 -4.20
N LYS A 3 -48.37 -31.35 -2.89
CA LYS A 3 -48.17 -30.19 -2.02
C LYS A 3 -46.91 -29.45 -2.49
N PRO A 4 -46.95 -28.12 -2.65
CA PRO A 4 -45.73 -27.35 -2.87
C PRO A 4 -44.80 -27.50 -1.64
N PRO A 5 -43.47 -27.50 -1.83
CA PRO A 5 -42.54 -27.55 -0.71
C PRO A 5 -42.73 -26.31 0.17
N ALA A 6 -42.73 -26.53 1.49
CA ALA A 6 -42.80 -25.47 2.48
C ALA A 6 -41.68 -24.45 2.23
N GLU A 7 -42.07 -23.20 1.97
CA GLU A 7 -41.19 -22.04 2.07
C GLU A 7 -40.49 -22.12 3.43
N LYS A 8 -39.20 -22.42 3.43
CA LYS A 8 -38.39 -22.33 4.64
C LYS A 8 -38.43 -20.86 5.06
N ALA A 9 -39.12 -20.58 6.17
CA ALA A 9 -39.12 -19.28 6.80
C ALA A 9 -37.66 -18.86 7.00
N CYS A 10 -37.20 -17.93 6.16
CA CYS A 10 -35.89 -17.32 6.32
C CYS A 10 -35.93 -16.60 7.67
N VAL A 11 -35.14 -17.07 8.64
CA VAL A 11 -35.04 -16.42 9.95
C VAL A 11 -34.47 -15.02 9.70
N GLN A 12 -35.34 -14.02 9.59
CA GLN A 12 -34.93 -12.63 9.50
C GLN A 12 -34.39 -12.24 10.87
N LEU A 13 -33.06 -12.08 10.94
CA LEU A 13 -32.41 -11.55 12.14
C LEU A 13 -33.01 -10.18 12.48
N PRO A 14 -33.12 -9.84 13.77
CA PRO A 14 -33.63 -8.53 14.17
C PRO A 14 -32.78 -7.40 13.57
N ALA A 15 -33.41 -6.28 13.19
CA ALA A 15 -32.73 -5.15 12.55
C ALA A 15 -31.52 -4.62 13.36
N HIS A 16 -31.63 -4.58 14.69
CA HIS A 16 -30.52 -4.19 15.57
C HIS A 16 -29.34 -5.18 15.54
N THR A 17 -29.62 -6.47 15.34
CA THR A 17 -28.59 -7.52 15.20
C THR A 17 -27.86 -7.37 13.86
N ILE A 18 -28.59 -7.09 12.77
CA ILE A 18 -28.00 -6.83 11.45
C ILE A 18 -27.14 -5.56 11.49
N MET A 19 -27.59 -4.50 12.14
CA MET A 19 -26.79 -3.28 12.33
C MET A 19 -25.54 -3.54 13.16
N LEU A 20 -25.63 -4.31 14.25
CA LEU A 20 -24.48 -4.65 15.08
C LEU A 20 -23.44 -5.48 14.30
N ILE A 21 -23.88 -6.49 13.55
CA ILE A 21 -23.00 -7.31 12.70
C ILE A 21 -22.32 -6.44 11.63
N SER A 22 -23.09 -5.55 11.00
CA SER A 22 -22.60 -4.60 9.99
C SER A 22 -21.54 -3.68 10.57
N PHE A 23 -21.77 -3.15 11.77
CA PHE A 23 -20.83 -2.28 12.47
C PHE A 23 -19.53 -3.02 12.86
N ILE A 24 -19.64 -4.24 13.40
CA ILE A 24 -18.48 -5.07 13.73
C ILE A 24 -17.68 -5.39 12.46
N THR A 25 -18.36 -5.75 11.37
CA THR A 25 -17.72 -6.08 10.08
C THR A 25 -17.03 -4.85 9.47
N ALA A 26 -17.62 -3.66 9.61
CA ALA A 26 -17.02 -2.41 9.16
C ALA A 26 -15.72 -2.08 9.91
N LEU A 27 -15.64 -2.41 11.21
CA LEU A 27 -14.49 -2.15 12.06
C LEU A 27 -13.41 -3.23 11.99
N MET A 28 -13.76 -4.48 11.72
CA MET A 28 -12.85 -5.65 11.77
C MET A 28 -11.57 -5.55 10.92
N PRO A 29 -11.57 -4.95 9.72
CA PRO A 29 -10.37 -4.79 8.91
C PRO A 29 -9.27 -4.00 9.63
N VAL A 30 -9.62 -3.04 10.48
CA VAL A 30 -8.68 -2.15 11.19
C VAL A 30 -7.74 -2.94 12.13
N PRO A 31 -8.23 -3.69 13.13
CA PRO A 31 -7.36 -4.49 13.99
C PRO A 31 -6.66 -5.60 13.22
N LEU A 32 -7.27 -6.19 12.20
CA LEU A 32 -6.65 -7.24 11.39
C LEU A 32 -5.41 -6.72 10.66
N ILE A 33 -5.57 -5.62 9.93
CA ILE A 33 -4.50 -4.96 9.19
C ILE A 33 -3.44 -4.45 10.15
N TYR A 34 -3.86 -3.82 11.26
CA TYR A 34 -2.94 -3.39 12.30
C TYR A 34 -2.13 -4.58 12.78
N LEU A 35 -2.73 -5.73 13.15
CA LEU A 35 -1.99 -6.91 13.61
C LEU A 35 -1.04 -7.48 12.55
N ILE A 36 -1.46 -7.56 11.29
CA ILE A 36 -0.63 -8.08 10.18
C ILE A 36 0.61 -7.20 9.96
N TYR A 37 0.39 -5.90 9.80
CA TYR A 37 1.48 -4.94 9.56
C TYR A 37 2.29 -4.66 10.83
N PHE A 38 1.66 -4.60 12.00
CA PHE A 38 2.33 -4.47 13.29
C PHE A 38 3.28 -5.64 13.51
N ARG A 39 2.88 -6.89 13.25
CA ARG A 39 3.80 -8.04 13.36
C ARG A 39 5.00 -7.89 12.41
N HIS A 40 4.76 -7.40 11.20
CA HIS A 40 5.80 -7.17 10.21
C HIS A 40 6.79 -6.07 10.63
N PHE A 41 6.30 -4.91 11.09
CA PHE A 41 7.12 -3.77 11.52
C PHE A 41 7.81 -4.03 12.86
N PHE A 42 7.09 -4.61 13.83
CA PHE A 42 7.61 -4.95 15.15
C PHE A 42 8.80 -5.93 15.06
N LYS A 43 8.75 -6.90 14.15
CA LYS A 43 9.90 -7.78 13.89
C LYS A 43 11.13 -6.99 13.45
N HIS A 44 10.96 -6.01 12.56
CA HIS A 44 12.05 -5.17 12.09
C HIS A 44 12.57 -4.23 13.19
N TYR A 45 11.67 -3.56 13.91
CA TYR A 45 12.05 -2.69 15.03
C TYR A 45 12.82 -3.43 16.12
N ARG A 46 12.43 -4.68 16.44
CA ARG A 46 13.17 -5.53 17.37
C ARG A 46 14.56 -5.90 16.84
N GLN A 47 14.67 -6.22 15.55
CA GLN A 47 15.94 -6.61 14.93
C GLN A 47 16.96 -5.48 14.90
N GLU A 48 16.49 -4.25 14.67
CA GLU A 48 17.33 -3.06 14.58
C GLU A 48 17.39 -2.27 15.91
N SER A 49 16.83 -2.80 17.01
CA SER A 49 16.76 -2.15 18.32
C SER A 49 16.12 -0.75 18.31
N ILE A 50 15.08 -0.54 17.48
CA ILE A 50 14.44 0.76 17.32
C ILE A 50 13.13 0.84 18.10
N ILE A 51 12.89 1.99 18.74
CA ILE A 51 11.66 2.28 19.47
C ILE A 51 10.61 2.84 18.49
N PRO A 52 9.40 2.25 18.40
CA PRO A 52 8.33 2.77 17.54
C PRO A 52 7.72 4.06 18.09
N GLU A 53 7.32 4.95 17.18
CA GLU A 53 6.69 6.25 17.48
C GLU A 53 5.16 6.11 17.65
N TYR A 54 4.73 5.40 18.70
CA TYR A 54 3.32 5.03 18.91
C TYR A 54 2.35 6.23 18.96
N VAL A 55 2.80 7.38 19.47
CA VAL A 55 1.98 8.60 19.53
C VAL A 55 1.69 9.12 18.12
N ARG A 56 2.72 9.23 17.26
CA ARG A 56 2.56 9.63 15.86
C ARG A 56 1.68 8.66 15.08
N HIS A 57 1.77 7.37 15.40
CA HIS A 57 0.92 6.35 14.82
C HIS A 57 -0.56 6.57 15.18
N LEU A 58 -0.85 6.81 16.46
CA LEU A 58 -2.22 7.11 16.91
C LEU A 58 -2.75 8.41 16.31
N GLU A 59 -1.96 9.48 16.32
CA GLU A 59 -2.29 10.76 15.67
C GLU A 59 -2.66 10.56 14.19
N SER A 60 -1.87 9.77 13.46
CA SER A 60 -2.12 9.47 12.04
C SER A 60 -3.45 8.76 11.83
N LEU A 61 -3.80 7.80 12.68
CA LEU A 61 -5.10 7.12 12.64
C LEU A 61 -6.24 8.13 12.86
N LEU A 62 -6.12 8.99 13.89
CA LEU A 62 -7.12 9.99 14.22
C LEU A 62 -7.29 11.04 13.11
N TYR A 63 -6.20 11.46 12.47
CA TYR A 63 -6.28 12.35 11.31
C TYR A 63 -6.99 11.70 10.12
N GLY A 64 -6.79 10.40 9.88
CA GLY A 64 -7.54 9.65 8.88
C GLY A 64 -9.04 9.63 9.16
N ILE A 65 -9.43 9.37 10.41
CA ILE A 65 -10.82 9.43 10.88
C ILE A 65 -11.42 10.82 10.67
N ALA A 66 -10.71 11.86 11.12
CA ALA A 66 -11.15 13.25 10.98
C ALA A 66 -11.33 13.63 9.50
N LEU A 67 -10.41 13.21 8.63
CA LEU A 67 -10.51 13.45 7.20
C LEU A 67 -11.77 12.83 6.58
N ALA A 68 -12.06 11.57 6.89
CA ALA A 68 -13.26 10.90 6.38
C ALA A 68 -14.54 11.61 6.82
N LEU A 69 -14.62 12.03 8.09
CA LEU A 69 -15.76 12.79 8.60
C LEU A 69 -15.94 14.12 7.87
N VAL A 70 -14.85 14.85 7.62
CA VAL A 70 -14.88 16.11 6.86
C VAL A 70 -15.35 15.89 5.43
N ILE A 71 -14.84 14.88 4.73
CA ILE A 71 -15.23 14.59 3.35
C ILE A 71 -16.71 14.18 3.27
N ILE A 72 -17.19 13.33 4.17
CA ILE A 72 -18.60 12.94 4.23
C ILE A 72 -19.50 14.17 4.45
N LEU A 73 -19.12 15.07 5.35
CA LEU A 73 -19.86 16.32 5.60
C LEU A 73 -19.90 17.22 4.36
N LEU A 74 -18.81 17.27 3.59
CA LEU A 74 -18.70 18.08 2.38
C LEU A 74 -19.29 17.40 1.13
N ALA A 75 -19.64 16.12 1.18
CA ALA A 75 -20.10 15.34 0.04
C ALA A 75 -21.28 15.98 -0.73
N PRO A 76 -22.31 16.58 -0.10
CA PRO A 76 -23.39 17.24 -0.83
C PRO A 76 -22.91 18.43 -1.68
N TYR A 77 -21.93 19.19 -1.17
CA TYR A 77 -21.35 20.34 -1.88
C TYR A 77 -20.43 19.91 -3.02
N ILE A 78 -19.66 18.84 -2.81
CA ILE A 78 -18.82 18.24 -3.87
C ILE A 78 -19.70 17.75 -5.01
N ASN A 79 -20.81 17.06 -4.70
CA ASN A 79 -21.75 16.56 -5.70
C ASN A 79 -22.43 17.68 -6.50
N SER A 80 -22.75 18.82 -5.87
CA SER A 80 -23.33 19.96 -6.59
C SER A 80 -22.30 20.74 -7.42
N MET A 81 -21.04 20.79 -6.98
CA MET A 81 -19.95 21.44 -7.72
C MET A 81 -19.60 20.71 -9.01
N PHE A 82 -19.62 19.37 -9.00
CA PHE A 82 -19.30 18.54 -10.16
C PHE A 82 -20.56 17.91 -10.76
N ALA A 83 -21.22 18.61 -11.68
CA ALA A 83 -22.48 18.17 -12.29
C ALA A 83 -22.38 16.94 -13.24
N GLY A 84 -21.17 16.45 -13.51
CA GLY A 84 -20.96 15.26 -14.33
C GLY A 84 -21.33 13.98 -13.59
N HIS A 85 -22.12 13.12 -14.23
CA HIS A 85 -22.56 11.82 -13.72
C HIS A 85 -21.94 10.65 -14.49
N SER A 86 -20.89 10.90 -15.28
CA SER A 86 -20.16 9.82 -15.93
C SER A 86 -19.43 8.99 -14.88
N ILE A 87 -19.28 7.69 -15.13
CA ILE A 87 -18.55 6.79 -14.22
C ILE A 87 -17.13 7.36 -13.95
N PHE A 88 -16.48 7.90 -14.98
CA PHE A 88 -15.18 8.56 -14.82
C PHE A 88 -15.24 9.76 -13.85
N THR A 89 -16.26 10.61 -13.94
CA THR A 89 -16.41 11.76 -13.05
C THR A 89 -16.66 11.32 -11.61
N GLU A 90 -17.50 10.31 -11.39
CA GLU A 90 -17.75 9.75 -10.06
C GLU A 90 -16.46 9.16 -9.47
N SER A 91 -15.77 8.30 -10.23
CA SER A 91 -14.57 7.60 -9.77
C SER A 91 -13.35 8.51 -9.58
N PHE A 92 -12.96 9.27 -10.60
CA PHE A 92 -11.70 10.03 -10.57
C PHE A 92 -11.84 11.40 -9.91
N ILE A 93 -12.95 12.10 -10.14
CA ILE A 93 -13.08 13.50 -9.74
C ILE A 93 -13.76 13.63 -8.38
N LYS A 94 -14.94 13.03 -8.21
CA LYS A 94 -15.71 13.17 -6.96
C LYS A 94 -15.15 12.32 -5.83
N ALA A 95 -14.73 11.09 -6.11
CA ALA A 95 -14.12 10.21 -5.12
C ALA A 95 -12.59 10.39 -5.06
N ALA A 96 -11.85 9.86 -6.04
CA ALA A 96 -10.41 9.71 -5.91
C ALA A 96 -9.64 11.03 -5.74
N LEU A 97 -9.96 12.07 -6.50
CA LEU A 97 -9.29 13.36 -6.40
C LEU A 97 -9.52 14.01 -5.04
N VAL A 98 -10.77 14.14 -4.61
CA VAL A 98 -11.12 14.77 -3.33
C VAL A 98 -10.46 14.04 -2.19
N GLU A 99 -10.58 12.72 -2.15
CA GLU A 99 -10.04 11.93 -1.05
C GLU A 99 -8.51 11.93 -1.01
N LYS A 100 -7.84 11.79 -2.16
CA LYS A 100 -6.37 11.77 -2.17
C LYS A 100 -5.78 13.16 -1.97
N LEU A 101 -6.43 14.25 -2.39
CA LEU A 101 -5.97 15.59 -2.02
C LEU A 101 -6.16 15.88 -0.53
N GLY A 102 -7.26 15.41 0.06
CA GLY A 102 -7.48 15.47 1.50
C GLY A 102 -6.41 14.68 2.28
N ALA A 103 -6.13 13.45 1.87
CA ALA A 103 -5.10 12.60 2.46
C ALA A 103 -3.70 13.20 2.30
N LEU A 104 -3.42 13.82 1.14
CA LEU A 104 -2.17 14.54 0.88
C LEU A 104 -1.97 15.68 1.88
N THR A 105 -3.02 16.46 2.11
CA THR A 105 -3.00 17.60 3.04
C THR A 105 -2.71 17.15 4.46
N VAL A 106 -3.42 16.13 4.93
CA VAL A 106 -3.20 15.52 6.25
C VAL A 106 -1.77 14.97 6.39
N LEU A 107 -1.29 14.21 5.40
CA LEU A 107 0.05 13.65 5.45
C LEU A 107 1.13 14.73 5.40
N PHE A 108 0.90 15.84 4.69
CA PHE A 108 1.82 16.98 4.73
C PHE A 108 1.93 17.59 6.12
N ILE A 109 0.83 17.66 6.89
CA ILE A 109 0.84 18.15 8.27
C ILE A 109 1.66 17.21 9.15
N ILE A 110 1.40 15.90 9.07
CA ILE A 110 2.09 14.88 9.87
C ILE A 110 3.59 14.85 9.55
N ILE A 111 3.96 14.89 8.27
CA ILE A 111 5.35 14.69 7.82
C ILE A 111 6.23 15.92 8.08
N ARG A 112 5.64 17.12 8.08
CA ARG A 112 6.37 18.36 8.43
C ARG A 112 6.58 18.53 9.92
N ALA A 113 5.90 17.76 10.77
CA ALA A 113 6.08 17.86 12.20
C ALA A 113 7.51 17.45 12.60
N ASP A 114 8.08 18.18 13.55
CA ASP A 114 9.40 17.88 14.11
C ASP A 114 9.27 17.02 15.39
N PRO A 115 10.28 16.18 15.69
CA PRO A 115 11.45 15.87 14.86
C PRO A 115 11.10 15.00 13.63
N PRO A 116 11.94 15.02 12.57
CA PRO A 116 11.73 14.19 11.40
C PRO A 116 11.81 12.70 11.72
N LEU A 117 10.86 11.94 11.19
CA LEU A 117 10.77 10.49 11.37
C LEU A 117 11.61 9.76 10.32
N ARG A 118 11.79 8.45 10.49
CA ARG A 118 12.39 7.59 9.46
C ARG A 118 11.44 7.44 8.29
N LEU A 119 11.98 7.14 7.11
CA LEU A 119 11.16 6.90 5.92
C LEU A 119 10.12 5.80 6.15
N LEU A 120 10.50 4.72 6.84
CA LEU A 120 9.56 3.65 7.20
C LEU A 120 8.40 4.14 8.08
N ASP A 121 8.66 5.02 9.04
CA ASP A 121 7.64 5.56 9.92
C ASP A 121 6.66 6.45 9.16
N TYR A 122 7.12 7.22 8.16
CA TYR A 122 6.22 7.96 7.27
C TYR A 122 5.31 7.05 6.43
N VAL A 123 5.80 5.88 6.00
CA VAL A 123 4.94 4.86 5.35
C VAL A 123 3.89 4.35 6.33
N ILE A 124 4.26 4.10 7.59
CA ILE A 124 3.34 3.61 8.63
C ILE A 124 2.29 4.66 8.99
N CYS A 125 2.67 5.94 9.10
CA CYS A 125 1.71 7.04 9.25
C CYS A 125 0.72 7.06 8.06
N GLY A 126 1.21 6.87 6.83
CA GLY A 126 0.37 6.70 5.64
C GLY A 126 -0.61 5.54 5.74
N VAL A 127 -0.15 4.36 6.15
CA VAL A 127 -1.00 3.19 6.43
C VAL A 127 -2.10 3.56 7.41
N LEU A 128 -1.76 4.22 8.53
CA LEU A 128 -2.70 4.52 9.60
C LEU A 128 -3.72 5.60 9.22
N VAL A 129 -3.32 6.62 8.45
CA VAL A 129 -4.26 7.59 7.86
C VAL A 129 -5.26 6.87 6.96
N GLY A 130 -4.81 5.97 6.07
CA GLY A 130 -5.68 5.21 5.19
C GLY A 130 -6.64 4.28 5.93
N VAL A 131 -6.14 3.60 6.97
CA VAL A 131 -6.95 2.72 7.84
C VAL A 131 -8.01 3.53 8.59
N GLY A 132 -7.64 4.66 9.20
CA GLY A 132 -8.58 5.52 9.92
C GLY A 132 -9.65 6.11 9.00
N PHE A 133 -9.27 6.50 7.78
CA PHE A 133 -10.19 7.00 6.76
C PHE A 133 -11.23 5.93 6.38
N SER A 134 -10.73 4.76 5.94
CA SER A 134 -11.59 3.67 5.46
C SER A 134 -12.46 3.05 6.55
N MET A 135 -12.07 3.17 7.82
CA MET A 135 -12.91 2.78 8.97
C MET A 135 -14.23 3.55 8.99
N ILE A 136 -14.16 4.88 8.96
CA ILE A 136 -15.35 5.74 8.99
C ILE A 136 -16.17 5.57 7.72
N GLU A 137 -15.49 5.49 6.58
CA GLU A 137 -16.16 5.30 5.31
C GLU A 137 -16.93 3.96 5.28
N ASN A 138 -16.33 2.86 5.74
CA ASN A 138 -17.05 1.59 5.83
C ASN A 138 -18.25 1.63 6.77
N VAL A 139 -18.16 2.35 7.89
CA VAL A 139 -19.31 2.54 8.79
C VAL A 139 -20.41 3.34 8.09
N PHE A 140 -20.05 4.38 7.33
CA PHE A 140 -21.01 5.15 6.55
C PHE A 140 -21.69 4.27 5.48
N TYR A 141 -20.94 3.47 4.73
CA TYR A 141 -21.52 2.56 3.75
C TYR A 141 -22.37 1.46 4.40
N ALA A 142 -21.96 0.94 5.56
CA ALA A 142 -22.72 -0.02 6.34
C ALA A 142 -24.11 0.49 6.71
N ALA A 143 -24.18 1.74 7.17
CA ALA A 143 -25.42 2.38 7.58
C ALA A 143 -26.37 2.66 6.40
N ASN A 144 -25.83 2.92 5.20
CA ASN A 144 -26.62 3.35 4.04
C ASN A 144 -26.98 2.22 3.07
N TYR A 145 -26.15 1.19 2.93
CA TYR A 145 -26.29 0.17 1.87
C TYR A 145 -26.41 -1.27 2.40
N GLY A 146 -26.29 -1.47 3.72
CA GLY A 146 -26.48 -2.78 4.34
C GLY A 146 -25.26 -3.73 4.26
N PRO A 147 -25.41 -4.96 4.79
CA PRO A 147 -24.28 -5.84 5.10
C PRO A 147 -23.54 -6.41 3.87
N SER A 148 -24.23 -6.59 2.74
CA SER A 148 -23.64 -7.13 1.51
C SER A 148 -22.50 -6.26 0.97
N VAL A 149 -22.68 -4.94 1.01
CA VAL A 149 -21.71 -3.96 0.53
C VAL A 149 -20.48 -3.92 1.43
N ILE A 150 -20.67 -4.07 2.75
CA ILE A 150 -19.57 -4.00 3.73
C ILE A 150 -18.56 -5.11 3.50
N LEU A 151 -19.01 -6.32 3.19
CA LEU A 151 -18.12 -7.46 3.00
C LEU A 151 -17.14 -7.21 1.84
N VAL A 152 -17.65 -6.70 0.72
CA VAL A 152 -16.84 -6.36 -0.46
C VAL A 152 -15.87 -5.21 -0.13
N ARG A 153 -16.36 -4.17 0.55
CA ARG A 153 -15.55 -2.99 0.89
C ARG A 153 -14.46 -3.27 1.91
N ALA A 154 -14.76 -4.06 2.94
CA ALA A 154 -13.85 -4.38 4.04
C ALA A 154 -12.51 -4.96 3.55
N LEU A 155 -12.48 -5.64 2.40
CA LEU A 155 -11.29 -6.32 1.92
C LEU A 155 -10.77 -5.82 0.57
N PHE A 156 -11.52 -5.00 -0.15
CA PHE A 156 -11.01 -4.37 -1.37
C PHE A 156 -10.78 -2.87 -1.16
N SER A 157 -11.77 -2.15 -0.62
CA SER A 157 -11.63 -0.71 -0.37
C SER A 157 -10.60 -0.43 0.74
N VAL A 158 -10.67 -1.15 1.87
CA VAL A 158 -9.75 -0.89 3.00
C VAL A 158 -8.27 -1.09 2.60
N PRO A 159 -7.86 -2.21 1.96
CA PRO A 159 -6.48 -2.34 1.48
C PRO A 159 -6.09 -1.29 0.43
N LEU A 160 -7.04 -0.80 -0.38
CA LEU A 160 -6.77 0.29 -1.31
C LEU A 160 -6.44 1.59 -0.58
N HIS A 161 -7.27 2.05 0.37
CA HIS A 161 -6.97 3.27 1.14
C HIS A 161 -5.65 3.12 1.90
N LEU A 162 -5.41 1.95 2.50
CA LEU A 162 -4.14 1.64 3.15
C LEU A 162 -2.96 1.79 2.18
N THR A 163 -3.00 1.08 1.05
CA THR A 163 -1.85 1.02 0.12
C THR A 163 -1.60 2.36 -0.54
N THR A 164 -2.66 3.04 -0.97
CA THR A 164 -2.57 4.36 -1.60
C THR A 164 -2.02 5.40 -0.61
N CYS A 165 -2.52 5.49 0.62
CA CYS A 165 -2.01 6.42 1.62
C CYS A 165 -0.59 6.06 2.10
N ALA A 166 -0.23 4.78 2.16
CA ALA A 166 1.13 4.34 2.47
C ALA A 166 2.14 4.72 1.36
N ILE A 167 1.74 4.60 0.09
CA ILE A 167 2.52 5.07 -1.07
C ILE A 167 2.71 6.59 -0.99
N MET A 168 1.68 7.34 -0.61
CA MET A 168 1.79 8.80 -0.35
C MET A 168 2.81 9.09 0.74
N GLY A 169 2.71 8.39 1.87
CA GLY A 169 3.64 8.51 3.00
C GLY A 169 5.10 8.23 2.59
N TYR A 170 5.33 7.22 1.75
CA TYR A 170 6.66 6.93 1.20
C TYR A 170 7.23 8.11 0.41
N PHE A 171 6.50 8.61 -0.59
CA PHE A 171 7.01 9.67 -1.46
C PHE A 171 7.11 11.01 -0.74
N LEU A 172 6.15 11.36 0.13
CA LEU A 172 6.24 12.55 0.96
C LEU A 172 7.39 12.46 1.98
N GLY A 173 7.68 11.26 2.51
CA GLY A 173 8.86 11.04 3.34
C GLY A 173 10.17 11.30 2.59
N LEU A 174 10.28 10.82 1.34
CA LEU A 174 11.42 11.15 0.47
C LEU A 174 11.49 12.65 0.14
N TRP A 175 10.35 13.31 -0.02
CA TRP A 175 10.31 14.77 -0.19
C TRP A 175 10.83 15.51 1.04
N ARG A 176 10.48 15.07 2.26
CA ARG A 176 10.93 15.66 3.53
C ARG A 176 12.42 15.46 3.78
N LEU A 177 12.94 14.27 3.45
CA LEU A 177 14.34 13.90 3.66
C LEU A 177 15.27 14.43 2.57
N GLY A 178 14.79 14.55 1.33
CA GLY A 178 15.56 15.05 0.19
C GLY A 178 15.78 16.56 0.24
N GLU A 179 16.84 17.02 -0.43
CA GLU A 179 17.23 18.44 -0.45
C GLU A 179 17.17 19.05 -1.85
N SER A 180 17.30 18.22 -2.90
CA SER A 180 17.18 18.69 -4.28
C SER A 180 15.76 19.12 -4.63
N ALA A 181 15.61 20.33 -5.17
CA ALA A 181 14.32 20.86 -5.62
C ALA A 181 13.64 19.94 -6.65
N SER A 182 14.40 19.40 -7.60
CA SER A 182 13.89 18.47 -8.62
C SER A 182 13.36 17.18 -7.99
N ASN A 183 14.11 16.58 -7.06
CA ASN A 183 13.67 15.38 -6.35
C ASN A 183 12.43 15.65 -5.49
N ARG A 184 12.37 16.82 -4.85
CA ARG A 184 11.20 17.25 -4.06
C ARG A 184 9.95 17.35 -4.94
N ILE A 185 10.03 18.02 -6.09
CA ILE A 185 8.90 18.16 -7.03
C ILE A 185 8.48 16.79 -7.55
N LEU A 186 9.44 15.95 -7.96
CA LEU A 186 9.17 14.60 -8.46
C LEU A 186 8.45 13.74 -7.40
N ASN A 187 8.90 13.78 -6.15
CA ASN A 187 8.31 12.99 -5.08
C ASN A 187 6.92 13.48 -4.70
N VAL A 188 6.67 14.78 -4.65
CA VAL A 188 5.30 15.31 -4.46
C VAL A 188 4.39 14.90 -5.63
N SER A 189 4.88 15.00 -6.86
CA SER A 189 4.12 14.58 -8.05
C SER A 189 3.75 13.10 -7.98
N ARG A 190 4.70 12.24 -7.57
CA ARG A 190 4.44 10.81 -7.35
C ARG A 190 3.46 10.54 -6.22
N ALA A 191 3.53 11.29 -5.12
CA ALA A 191 2.59 11.21 -4.01
C ALA A 191 1.16 11.59 -4.42
N VAL A 192 0.98 12.42 -5.45
CA VAL A 192 -0.34 12.79 -5.97
C VAL A 192 -0.80 11.82 -7.05
N CYS A 193 -0.03 11.67 -8.12
CA CYS A 193 -0.49 11.01 -9.34
C CYS A 193 -0.67 9.50 -9.16
N ILE A 194 0.25 8.81 -8.47
CA ILE A 194 0.16 7.33 -8.33
C ILE A 194 -1.07 6.95 -7.48
N PRO A 195 -1.28 7.50 -6.28
CA PRO A 195 -2.41 7.16 -5.42
C PRO A 195 -3.76 7.58 -6.02
N LEU A 196 -3.80 8.72 -6.70
CA LEU A 196 -4.98 9.18 -7.44
C LEU A 196 -5.35 8.21 -8.57
N ALA A 197 -4.37 7.80 -9.39
CA ALA A 197 -4.61 6.88 -10.49
C ALA A 197 -5.05 5.50 -10.00
N LEU A 198 -4.43 4.95 -8.95
CA LEU A 198 -4.80 3.66 -8.38
C LEU A 198 -6.20 3.69 -7.76
N HIS A 199 -6.55 4.76 -7.04
CA HIS A 199 -7.88 4.89 -6.44
C HIS A 199 -8.96 5.10 -7.50
N GLY A 200 -8.76 6.03 -8.44
CA GLY A 200 -9.73 6.28 -9.50
C GLY A 200 -9.94 5.05 -10.39
N LEU A 201 -8.88 4.28 -10.67
CA LEU A 201 -9.00 3.03 -11.42
C LEU A 201 -9.83 1.98 -10.64
N PHE A 202 -9.61 1.87 -9.33
CA PHE A 202 -10.40 0.97 -8.50
C PHE A 202 -11.89 1.32 -8.54
N ASP A 203 -12.24 2.59 -8.32
CA ASP A 203 -13.63 3.05 -8.33
C ASP A 203 -14.24 2.91 -9.73
N LEU A 204 -13.46 3.11 -10.79
CA LEU A 204 -13.91 2.91 -12.17
C LEU A 204 -14.28 1.44 -12.43
N LEU A 205 -13.46 0.50 -11.94
CA LEU A 205 -13.75 -0.94 -12.05
C LEU A 205 -14.94 -1.37 -11.19
N LEU A 206 -15.09 -0.76 -10.02
CA LEU A 206 -16.19 -1.04 -9.09
C LEU A 206 -17.53 -0.51 -9.65
N LEU A 207 -17.59 0.76 -10.04
CA LEU A 207 -18.78 1.40 -10.59
C LEU A 207 -19.11 0.94 -12.02
N GLY A 208 -18.11 0.54 -12.80
CA GLY A 208 -18.31 -0.06 -14.12
C GLY A 208 -19.06 -1.40 -14.06
N GLY A 209 -18.98 -2.12 -12.94
CA GLY A 209 -19.72 -3.35 -12.71
C GLY A 209 -19.40 -4.48 -13.70
N GLY A 210 -20.22 -5.54 -13.65
CA GLY A 210 -20.11 -6.68 -14.56
C GLY A 210 -18.74 -7.36 -14.51
N THR A 211 -18.16 -7.66 -15.68
CA THR A 211 -16.87 -8.36 -15.77
C THR A 211 -15.67 -7.48 -15.37
N HIS A 212 -15.84 -6.15 -15.30
CA HIS A 212 -14.78 -5.23 -14.86
C HIS A 212 -14.40 -5.46 -13.39
N SER A 213 -15.37 -5.85 -12.56
CA SER A 213 -15.14 -6.10 -11.12
C SER A 213 -14.16 -7.24 -10.86
N TYR A 214 -13.93 -8.16 -11.81
CA TYR A 214 -12.92 -9.22 -11.67
C TYR A 214 -11.49 -8.69 -11.62
N TRP A 215 -11.24 -7.48 -12.12
CA TRP A 215 -9.91 -6.85 -12.09
C TRP A 215 -9.58 -6.20 -10.75
N ILE A 216 -10.56 -6.08 -9.83
CA ILE A 216 -10.35 -5.49 -8.50
C ILE A 216 -9.35 -6.33 -7.69
N GLY A 217 -9.50 -7.67 -7.68
CA GLY A 217 -8.57 -8.57 -6.97
C GLY A 217 -7.12 -8.40 -7.43
N PRO A 218 -6.82 -8.55 -8.74
CA PRO A 218 -5.50 -8.28 -9.30
C PRO A 218 -4.96 -6.88 -9.00
N LEU A 219 -5.80 -5.85 -9.05
CA LEU A 219 -5.39 -4.48 -8.72
C LEU A 219 -4.94 -4.37 -7.26
N ILE A 220 -5.69 -4.94 -6.31
CA ILE A 220 -5.31 -4.92 -4.87
C ILE A 220 -4.04 -5.74 -4.61
N ILE A 221 -3.90 -6.90 -5.27
CA ILE A 221 -2.65 -7.69 -5.20
C ILE A 221 -1.46 -6.85 -5.69
N PHE A 222 -1.64 -6.13 -6.80
CA PHE A 222 -0.63 -5.23 -7.33
C PHE A 222 -0.29 -4.09 -6.36
N THR A 223 -1.28 -3.40 -5.78
CA THR A 223 -1.00 -2.29 -4.86
C THR A 223 -0.33 -2.76 -3.57
N VAL A 224 -0.71 -3.91 -3.03
CA VAL A 224 -0.03 -4.53 -1.89
C VAL A 224 1.41 -4.91 -2.26
N GLY A 225 1.63 -5.54 -3.41
CA GLY A 225 2.98 -5.88 -3.88
C GLY A 225 3.87 -4.65 -4.08
N ALA A 226 3.32 -3.59 -4.65
CA ALA A 226 4.01 -2.31 -4.79
C ALA A 226 4.37 -1.73 -3.41
N LEU A 227 3.44 -1.76 -2.45
CA LEU A 227 3.69 -1.33 -1.08
C LEU A 227 4.80 -2.15 -0.41
N GLU A 228 4.81 -3.48 -0.56
CA GLU A 228 5.86 -4.35 0.01
C GLU A 228 7.25 -4.01 -0.55
N LEU A 229 7.35 -3.70 -1.84
CA LEU A 229 8.59 -3.20 -2.45
C LEU A 229 9.04 -1.86 -1.84
N LEU A 230 8.09 -0.93 -1.63
CA LEU A 230 8.37 0.37 -1.03
C LEU A 230 8.77 0.25 0.44
N ILE A 231 8.11 -0.60 1.23
CA ILE A 231 8.47 -0.89 2.63
C ILE A 231 9.88 -1.47 2.69
N ALA A 232 10.21 -2.43 1.82
CA ALA A 232 11.54 -3.01 1.77
C ALA A 232 12.62 -1.98 1.43
N ARG A 233 12.32 -0.99 0.58
CA ARG A 233 13.22 0.15 0.32
C ARG A 233 13.27 1.13 1.48
N ALA A 234 12.14 1.42 2.12
CA ALA A 234 12.04 2.35 3.24
C ALA A 234 12.88 1.90 4.43
N LYS A 235 12.98 0.59 4.68
CA LYS A 235 13.85 -0.02 5.69
C LYS A 235 15.34 0.21 5.47
N MET A 236 15.75 0.55 4.25
CA MET A 236 17.15 0.78 3.93
C MET A 236 17.58 2.23 4.11
N VAL A 237 16.64 3.17 4.14
CA VAL A 237 16.95 4.61 4.16
C VAL A 237 17.21 5.03 5.61
N PRO A 238 18.38 5.64 5.89
CA PRO A 238 18.75 6.11 7.23
C PRO A 238 17.84 7.25 7.70
N GLN A 239 17.82 7.48 9.01
CA GLN A 239 17.13 8.63 9.58
C GLN A 239 17.87 9.93 9.25
N ARG A 240 17.16 11.06 9.26
CA ARG A 240 17.76 12.39 9.07
C ARG A 240 18.95 12.65 10.00
N ALA A 241 18.82 12.32 11.30
CA ALA A 241 19.91 12.49 12.26
C ALA A 241 21.15 11.65 11.94
N GLU A 242 20.98 10.48 11.31
CA GLU A 242 22.11 9.64 10.86
C GLU A 242 22.79 10.25 9.62
N LEU A 243 21.99 10.76 8.67
CA LEU A 243 22.50 11.49 7.51
C LEU A 243 23.30 12.73 7.93
N ASP A 244 22.77 13.51 8.88
CA ASP A 244 23.43 14.71 9.40
C ASP A 244 24.75 14.35 10.13
N ARG A 245 24.78 13.24 10.90
CA ARG A 245 26.02 12.72 11.52
C ARG A 245 27.07 12.27 10.51
N MET A 246 26.64 11.74 9.36
CA MET A 246 27.53 11.37 8.26
C MET A 246 27.97 12.58 7.43
N GLY A 247 27.35 13.75 7.61
CA GLY A 247 27.55 14.92 6.76
C GLY A 247 27.08 14.70 5.32
N LEU A 248 26.06 13.85 5.12
CA LEU A 248 25.56 13.45 3.80
C LEU A 248 24.13 13.94 3.58
N ARG A 249 23.84 14.41 2.36
CA ARG A 249 22.45 14.55 1.92
C ARG A 249 21.88 13.18 1.58
N LEU A 250 20.55 13.06 1.53
CA LEU A 250 19.90 11.82 1.10
C LEU A 250 20.34 11.41 -0.31
N GLU A 251 20.53 12.38 -1.20
CA GLU A 251 21.01 12.19 -2.56
C GLU A 251 22.42 11.60 -2.59
N ASP A 252 23.33 12.15 -1.77
CA ASP A 252 24.72 11.70 -1.70
C ASP A 252 24.79 10.29 -1.09
N TRP A 253 23.99 10.05 -0.04
CA TRP A 253 23.85 8.72 0.54
C TRP A 253 23.35 7.70 -0.47
N HIS A 254 22.38 8.04 -1.34
CA HIS A 254 21.91 7.13 -2.37
C HIS A 254 22.98 6.73 -3.38
N VAL A 255 23.94 7.62 -3.66
CA VAL A 255 25.09 7.36 -4.53
C VAL A 255 26.06 6.42 -3.83
N LEU A 256 26.45 6.74 -2.59
CA LEU A 256 27.36 5.91 -1.79
C LEU A 256 26.77 4.50 -1.55
N PHE A 257 25.47 4.42 -1.29
CA PHE A 257 24.75 3.15 -1.11
C PHE A 257 24.76 2.27 -2.37
N ARG A 258 25.09 2.81 -3.56
CA ARG A 258 25.23 2.02 -4.81
C ARG A 258 26.63 1.48 -5.02
N GLN A 259 27.66 2.18 -4.55
CA GLN A 259 29.06 1.86 -4.88
C GLN A 259 29.45 0.40 -4.58
N PRO A 260 29.17 -0.17 -3.38
CA PRO A 260 29.56 -1.55 -3.10
C PRO A 260 28.87 -2.58 -4.01
N ARG A 261 27.75 -2.22 -4.65
CA ARG A 261 27.06 -3.11 -5.59
C ARG A 261 27.79 -3.13 -6.93
N TYR A 262 28.18 -1.96 -7.44
CA TYR A 262 28.94 -1.86 -8.68
C TYR A 262 30.30 -2.53 -8.54
N GLU A 263 31.00 -2.32 -7.43
CA GLU A 263 32.27 -2.99 -7.13
C GLU A 263 32.12 -4.53 -7.16
N ARG A 264 31.11 -5.08 -6.49
CA ARG A 264 30.84 -6.53 -6.53
C ARG A 264 30.54 -7.04 -7.93
N TRP A 265 29.81 -6.28 -8.73
CA TRP A 265 29.52 -6.66 -10.11
C TRP A 265 30.78 -6.72 -10.97
N ILE A 266 31.66 -5.74 -10.82
CA ILE A 266 32.95 -5.70 -11.52
C ILE A 266 33.81 -6.89 -11.10
N LEU A 267 33.97 -7.12 -9.79
CA LEU A 267 34.72 -8.28 -9.26
C LEU A 267 34.17 -9.61 -9.80
N ASN A 268 32.85 -9.80 -9.74
CA ASN A 268 32.21 -11.01 -10.28
C ASN A 268 32.44 -11.16 -11.79
N SER A 269 32.44 -10.05 -12.54
CA SER A 269 32.71 -10.05 -13.99
C SER A 269 34.18 -10.31 -14.32
N MET A 270 35.10 -9.95 -13.42
CA MET A 270 36.54 -10.24 -13.50
C MET A 270 36.90 -11.64 -12.98
N GLY A 271 35.91 -12.48 -12.64
CA GLY A 271 36.14 -13.85 -12.17
C GLY A 271 36.55 -13.96 -10.70
N THR A 272 36.37 -12.90 -9.89
CA THR A 272 36.52 -12.94 -8.43
C THR A 272 35.14 -13.01 -7.75
N PRO A 273 34.59 -14.22 -7.51
CA PRO A 273 33.24 -14.36 -6.99
C PRO A 273 33.11 -13.82 -5.57
N THR A 274 32.21 -12.85 -5.40
CA THR A 274 31.81 -12.30 -4.11
C THR A 274 30.53 -12.98 -3.62
N ASN A 275 30.63 -13.72 -2.51
CA ASN A 275 29.49 -14.43 -1.91
C ASN A 275 28.57 -13.46 -1.15
N SER A 276 27.67 -12.77 -1.85
CA SER A 276 26.64 -11.96 -1.18
C SER A 276 25.37 -11.72 -2.01
N ALA A 277 24.98 -12.66 -2.87
CA ALA A 277 23.74 -12.54 -3.63
C ALA A 277 22.51 -12.73 -2.72
N ALA A 278 21.85 -11.64 -2.34
CA ALA A 278 20.56 -11.69 -1.67
C ALA A 278 19.46 -11.91 -2.71
N ARG A 279 18.53 -12.83 -2.46
CA ARG A 279 17.35 -13.04 -3.32
C ARG A 279 16.31 -11.95 -3.09
N LEU A 280 15.58 -11.55 -4.14
CA LEU A 280 14.49 -10.57 -4.06
C LEU A 280 13.39 -11.00 -3.09
N PHE A 281 13.03 -12.28 -3.12
CA PHE A 281 12.01 -12.86 -2.25
C PHE A 281 12.66 -13.70 -1.15
N LYS A 282 12.23 -13.48 0.09
CA LYS A 282 12.55 -14.34 1.24
C LYS A 282 11.66 -15.58 1.16
N SER A 283 12.19 -16.71 1.61
CA SER A 283 11.35 -17.87 1.90
C SER A 283 10.42 -17.53 3.07
N GLN A 284 9.10 -17.58 2.86
CA GLN A 284 8.11 -17.42 3.92
C GLN A 284 8.10 -18.70 4.76
N GLY A 285 8.74 -18.65 5.93
CA GLY A 285 9.12 -19.82 6.72
C GLY A 285 8.04 -20.46 7.61
N GLY A 286 6.74 -20.21 7.37
CA GLY A 286 5.67 -20.76 8.20
C GLY A 286 4.76 -21.69 7.43
N ALA A 287 4.81 -23.01 7.71
CA ALA A 287 3.88 -23.99 7.13
C ALA A 287 2.41 -23.57 7.30
N GLY A 288 2.07 -22.95 8.44
CA GLY A 288 0.72 -22.43 8.69
C GLY A 288 0.27 -21.33 7.73
N LEU A 289 1.17 -20.46 7.24
CA LEU A 289 0.81 -19.43 6.26
C LEU A 289 0.51 -20.06 4.89
N TRP A 290 1.33 -21.03 4.47
CA TRP A 290 1.11 -21.80 3.25
C TRP A 290 -0.19 -22.59 3.29
N MET A 291 -0.49 -23.24 4.42
CA MET A 291 -1.76 -23.94 4.63
C MET A 291 -2.95 -22.99 4.57
N LEU A 292 -2.83 -21.79 5.17
CA LEU A 292 -3.89 -20.78 5.15
C LEU A 292 -4.14 -20.23 3.74
N THR A 293 -3.08 -19.92 2.99
CA THR A 293 -3.18 -19.51 1.58
C THR A 293 -3.80 -20.61 0.72
N ALA A 294 -3.35 -21.86 0.88
CA ALA A 294 -3.92 -23.00 0.18
C ALA A 294 -5.40 -23.19 0.52
N LEU A 295 -5.77 -23.07 1.80
CA LEU A 295 -7.16 -23.13 2.25
C LEU A 295 -8.03 -22.09 1.55
N PHE A 296 -7.59 -20.83 1.49
CA PHE A 296 -8.33 -19.75 0.83
C PHE A 296 -8.48 -19.98 -0.69
N ILE A 297 -7.42 -20.43 -1.37
CA ILE A 297 -7.47 -20.73 -2.81
C ILE A 297 -8.35 -21.95 -3.10
N ILE A 298 -8.23 -23.02 -2.31
CA ILE A 298 -9.07 -24.21 -2.45
C ILE A 298 -10.53 -23.84 -2.22
N THR A 299 -10.82 -23.05 -1.17
CA THR A 299 -12.17 -22.57 -0.87
C THR A 299 -12.75 -21.77 -2.04
N ALA A 300 -11.94 -20.86 -2.62
CA ALA A 300 -12.34 -20.05 -3.77
C ALA A 300 -12.74 -20.88 -5.02
N VAL A 301 -12.07 -22.02 -5.24
CA VAL A 301 -12.33 -22.90 -6.39
C VAL A 301 -13.48 -23.86 -6.10
N VAL A 302 -13.49 -24.49 -4.93
CA VAL A 302 -14.47 -25.52 -4.55
C VAL A 302 -15.88 -24.94 -4.40
N PHE A 303 -16.01 -23.70 -3.91
CA PHE A 303 -17.31 -23.08 -3.71
C PHE A 303 -17.88 -22.36 -4.93
N LEU A 304 -17.08 -22.10 -5.96
CA LEU A 304 -17.52 -21.39 -7.17
C LEU A 304 -18.72 -22.07 -7.89
N PRO A 305 -18.78 -23.41 -8.03
CA PRO A 305 -19.95 -24.10 -8.59
C PRO A 305 -21.22 -23.89 -7.75
N PHE A 306 -21.09 -23.79 -6.43
CA PHE A 306 -22.18 -23.67 -5.45
C PHE A 306 -22.50 -22.22 -5.07
N ARG A 307 -22.02 -21.24 -5.84
CA ARG A 307 -22.15 -19.82 -5.50
C ARG A 307 -23.60 -19.36 -5.32
N ARG A 308 -24.53 -19.91 -6.12
CA ARG A 308 -25.95 -19.51 -6.06
C ARG A 308 -26.59 -20.00 -4.77
N GLU A 309 -26.32 -21.25 -4.41
CA GLU A 309 -26.80 -21.90 -3.21
C GLU A 309 -26.23 -21.20 -1.96
N LEU A 310 -24.93 -20.90 -1.94
CA LEU A 310 -24.27 -20.19 -0.85
C LEU A 310 -24.86 -18.80 -0.62
N ILE A 311 -25.05 -18.03 -1.70
CA ILE A 311 -25.60 -16.67 -1.62
C ILE A 311 -27.07 -16.70 -1.19
N SER A 312 -27.84 -17.68 -1.67
CA SER A 312 -29.22 -17.90 -1.21
C SER A 312 -29.30 -18.30 0.26
N LEU A 313 -28.33 -19.08 0.76
CA LEU A 313 -28.24 -19.49 2.17
C LEU A 313 -27.89 -18.32 3.09
N LEU A 314 -27.14 -17.34 2.58
CA LEU A 314 -26.85 -16.08 3.26
C LEU A 314 -28.02 -15.08 3.18
N GLY A 315 -29.09 -15.39 2.44
CA GLY A 315 -30.23 -14.49 2.25
C GLY A 315 -29.89 -13.23 1.44
N LEU A 316 -28.83 -13.26 0.65
CA LEU A 316 -28.35 -12.11 -0.14
C LEU A 316 -28.85 -12.22 -1.58
N VAL A 317 -29.25 -11.09 -2.16
CA VAL A 317 -29.62 -10.97 -3.58
C VAL A 317 -28.51 -10.20 -4.28
N MET A 318 -27.81 -10.87 -5.21
CA MET A 318 -26.60 -10.35 -5.87
C MET A 318 -26.55 -10.75 -7.34
N ALA A 319 -25.97 -9.89 -8.17
CA ALA A 319 -25.73 -10.18 -9.57
C ALA A 319 -24.76 -11.36 -9.74
N PRO A 320 -24.85 -12.15 -10.83
CA PRO A 320 -23.98 -13.32 -11.04
C PRO A 320 -22.48 -13.00 -10.91
N GLU A 321 -22.05 -11.83 -11.35
CA GLU A 321 -20.67 -11.36 -11.30
C GLU A 321 -20.22 -11.05 -9.87
N GLU A 322 -21.10 -10.44 -9.06
CA GLU A 322 -20.86 -10.19 -7.63
C GLU A 322 -20.74 -11.49 -6.82
N GLN A 323 -21.53 -12.52 -7.20
CA GLN A 323 -21.42 -13.85 -6.59
C GLN A 323 -20.03 -14.46 -6.86
N VAL A 324 -19.51 -14.33 -8.09
CA VAL A 324 -18.15 -14.80 -8.43
C VAL A 324 -17.09 -14.01 -7.67
N LEU A 325 -17.29 -12.69 -7.54
CA LEU A 325 -16.40 -11.82 -6.80
C LEU A 325 -16.27 -12.28 -5.34
N ILE A 326 -17.39 -12.48 -4.65
CA ILE A 326 -17.41 -12.84 -3.22
C ILE A 326 -17.00 -14.30 -2.97
N VAL A 327 -17.43 -15.24 -3.81
CA VAL A 327 -17.17 -16.67 -3.56
C VAL A 327 -15.77 -17.09 -3.99
N SER A 328 -15.20 -16.46 -5.02
CA SER A 328 -13.97 -16.93 -5.64
C SER A 328 -12.84 -15.90 -5.67
N VAL A 329 -13.04 -14.75 -6.33
CA VAL A 329 -11.98 -13.72 -6.46
C VAL A 329 -11.54 -13.24 -5.09
N TYR A 330 -12.49 -13.09 -4.18
CA TYR A 330 -12.30 -12.55 -2.85
C TYR A 330 -11.42 -13.44 -1.94
N PRO A 331 -11.76 -14.72 -1.65
CA PRO A 331 -10.89 -15.57 -0.84
C PRO A 331 -9.52 -15.80 -1.49
N ALA A 332 -9.47 -15.96 -2.83
CA ALA A 332 -8.21 -16.12 -3.54
C ALA A 332 -7.28 -14.90 -3.37
N SER A 333 -7.83 -13.68 -3.45
CA SER A 333 -7.06 -12.44 -3.26
C SER A 333 -6.49 -12.35 -1.85
N ILE A 334 -7.27 -12.70 -0.81
CA ILE A 334 -6.77 -12.74 0.58
C ILE A 334 -5.61 -13.72 0.72
N GLY A 335 -5.78 -14.94 0.20
CA GLY A 335 -4.74 -15.97 0.29
C GLY A 335 -3.41 -15.51 -0.32
N LEU A 336 -3.47 -14.85 -1.47
CA LEU A 336 -2.30 -14.29 -2.16
C LEU A 336 -1.70 -13.10 -1.41
N ILE A 337 -2.53 -12.15 -0.95
CA ILE A 337 -2.09 -10.98 -0.17
C ILE A 337 -1.36 -11.41 1.10
N LEU A 338 -1.92 -12.37 1.86
CA LEU A 338 -1.30 -12.88 3.08
C LEU A 338 0.09 -13.49 2.84
N MET A 339 0.29 -14.15 1.69
CA MET A 339 1.58 -14.70 1.30
C MET A 339 2.59 -13.61 0.91
N MET A 340 2.11 -12.51 0.33
CA MET A 340 2.96 -11.40 -0.13
C MET A 340 3.50 -10.54 1.01
N VAL A 341 2.74 -10.36 2.11
CA VAL A 341 3.19 -9.50 3.22
C VAL A 341 4.54 -9.96 3.78
N GLY A 342 5.54 -9.10 3.67
CA GLY A 342 6.91 -9.33 4.11
C GLY A 342 7.76 -10.27 3.27
N ILE A 343 7.30 -10.64 2.07
CA ILE A 343 8.06 -11.53 1.17
C ILE A 343 9.29 -10.84 0.57
N VAL A 344 9.23 -9.53 0.35
CA VAL A 344 10.31 -8.77 -0.27
C VAL A 344 11.48 -8.64 0.70
N ASN A 345 12.68 -8.99 0.23
CA ASN A 345 13.89 -8.94 1.01
C ASN A 345 14.55 -7.55 0.95
N PRO A 346 14.64 -6.78 2.06
CA PRO A 346 15.35 -5.50 2.06
C PRO A 346 16.83 -5.66 1.66
N SER A 347 17.46 -6.77 2.05
CA SER A 347 18.86 -7.08 1.72
C SER A 347 19.10 -7.22 0.21
N PHE A 348 18.07 -7.53 -0.59
CA PHE A 348 18.18 -7.51 -2.05
C PHE A 348 18.57 -6.11 -2.55
N PHE A 349 17.94 -5.06 -2.01
CA PHE A 349 18.24 -3.68 -2.41
C PHE A 349 19.62 -3.21 -1.95
N LYS A 350 20.14 -3.77 -0.84
CA LYS A 350 21.49 -3.51 -0.34
C LYS A 350 22.56 -4.21 -1.15
N TYR A 351 22.35 -5.48 -1.50
CA TYR A 351 23.42 -6.33 -1.99
C TYR A 351 23.35 -6.65 -3.48
N SER A 352 22.15 -6.68 -4.09
CA SER A 352 21.94 -7.32 -5.39
C SER A 352 21.17 -6.49 -6.43
N ALA A 353 20.37 -5.51 -6.01
CA ALA A 353 19.65 -4.64 -6.95
C ALA A 353 20.62 -3.69 -7.66
N MET A 354 20.84 -3.88 -8.96
CA MET A 354 21.76 -3.05 -9.75
C MET A 354 21.10 -2.46 -10.98
N ARG A 355 21.55 -1.26 -11.34
CA ARG A 355 21.37 -0.66 -12.67
C ARG A 355 22.69 -0.81 -13.42
N ILE A 356 22.68 -0.87 -14.74
CA ILE A 356 23.92 -0.87 -15.54
C ILE A 356 24.71 0.41 -15.17
N PRO A 357 25.95 0.30 -14.65
CA PRO A 357 26.75 1.46 -14.30
C PRO A 357 27.21 2.17 -15.57
N ILE A 358 27.21 3.50 -15.54
CA ILE A 358 27.94 4.29 -16.54
C ILE A 358 29.30 4.54 -15.94
N ILE A 359 30.33 3.92 -16.52
CA ILE A 359 31.71 4.05 -16.06
C ILE A 359 32.28 5.33 -16.67
N PHE A 360 32.77 6.22 -15.82
CA PHE A 360 33.48 7.41 -16.23
C PHE A 360 34.84 7.42 -15.55
N ASP A 361 35.87 7.54 -16.38
CA ASP A 361 37.25 7.64 -15.97
C ASP A 361 37.73 9.06 -16.28
N ALA A 362 38.05 9.82 -15.23
CA ALA A 362 38.49 11.19 -15.35
C ALA A 362 39.93 11.30 -14.84
N VAL A 363 40.83 11.80 -15.68
CA VAL A 363 42.20 12.10 -15.29
C VAL A 363 42.28 13.58 -14.91
N LEU A 364 42.43 13.87 -13.63
CA LEU A 364 42.66 15.22 -13.12
C LEU A 364 44.17 15.49 -13.13
N LYS A 365 44.60 16.50 -13.89
CA LYS A 365 45.99 16.96 -13.89
C LYS A 365 46.09 18.23 -13.04
N ARG A 366 46.84 18.18 -11.94
CA ARG A 366 47.13 19.36 -11.10
C ARG A 366 48.60 19.38 -10.73
N ASP A 367 49.27 20.50 -11.02
CA ASP A 367 50.66 20.77 -10.63
C ASP A 367 51.68 19.64 -10.95
N GLY A 368 51.46 18.91 -12.05
CA GLY A 368 52.33 17.82 -12.50
C GLY A 368 51.98 16.43 -11.95
N GLU A 369 50.99 16.32 -11.06
CA GLU A 369 50.43 15.05 -10.60
C GLU A 369 49.18 14.68 -11.43
N GLU A 370 49.06 13.39 -11.77
CA GLU A 370 47.90 12.79 -12.41
C GLU A 370 47.09 12.00 -11.37
N ASP A 371 45.89 12.46 -11.05
CA ASP A 371 44.94 11.74 -10.22
C ASP A 371 43.86 11.10 -11.11
N ASN A 372 43.76 9.77 -11.06
CA ASN A 372 42.73 9.03 -11.78
C ASN A 372 41.50 8.88 -10.90
N LEU A 373 40.40 9.51 -11.30
CA LEU A 373 39.10 9.42 -10.64
C LEU A 373 38.17 8.54 -11.47
N VAL A 374 37.92 7.32 -10.97
CA VAL A 374 36.90 6.44 -11.54
C VAL A 374 35.59 6.61 -10.79
N THR A 375 34.51 6.94 -11.50
CA THR A 375 33.14 6.93 -10.96
C THR A 375 32.24 6.01 -11.79
N PHE A 376 31.32 5.34 -11.09
CA PHE A 376 30.39 4.36 -11.68
C PHE A 376 28.94 4.89 -11.78
N ASP A 377 28.70 6.16 -11.44
CA ASP A 377 27.40 6.82 -11.52
C ASP A 377 27.55 8.31 -11.87
N ILE A 378 27.13 8.70 -13.07
CA ILE A 378 26.94 10.11 -13.45
C ILE A 378 25.46 10.41 -13.45
N THR A 379 25.05 11.32 -12.58
CA THR A 379 23.72 11.94 -12.60
C THR A 379 23.85 13.45 -12.73
N ALA A 380 22.80 14.12 -13.19
CA ALA A 380 22.75 15.59 -13.24
C ALA A 380 22.98 16.27 -11.87
N THR A 381 22.89 15.53 -10.76
CA THR A 381 23.20 16.00 -9.40
C THR A 381 24.68 15.89 -9.02
N ASN A 382 25.46 15.04 -9.72
CA ASN A 382 26.86 14.73 -9.41
C ASN A 382 27.81 15.19 -10.50
N CYS A 383 27.29 15.64 -11.65
CA CYS A 383 28.06 16.27 -12.71
C CYS A 383 28.41 17.70 -12.26
N VAL A 384 29.43 17.83 -11.41
CA VAL A 384 30.10 19.10 -11.20
C VAL A 384 31.26 19.09 -12.19
N LEU A 385 30.98 19.58 -13.40
CA LEU A 385 32.00 20.00 -14.35
C LEU A 385 32.38 21.44 -14.05
#